data_AF-A0A939DTQ3-F1
#
_entry.id   AF-A0A939DTQ3-F1
#
_cell.length_a   1.000
_cell.length_b   1.000
_cell.length_c   1.000
_cell.angle_alpha   90.00
_cell.angle_beta   90.00
_cell.angle_gamma   90.00
#
_symmetry.space_group_name_H-M   'P 1'
#
loop_
_entity.id
_entity.type
_entity.pdbx_description
1 polymer ?
#
loop_
_entity_poly.entity_id
_entity_poly.type
_entity_poly.pdbx_seq_one_letter_code
_entity_poly.pdbx_strand_id
1 'polypeptide(L)'
;YSDKIAQLESTFKQALLTATPEFQDTYGYPKDNPGEANLTVGSNAVGNDFECLSYTLEMPFKDNAELPCAAYGWSPERSKQLGKDVLVAMRAVLNQL
;
A
#
# COMPACT_ATOMS: atom_id res chain seq x y z
N TYR A 1 1.53 -6.30 15.21
CA TYR A 1 1.42 -4.88 15.62
C TYR A 1 0.18 -4.68 16.47
N SER A 2 -0.03 -3.49 17.05
CA SER A 2 -1.18 -3.17 17.92
C SER A 2 -2.52 -3.05 17.16
N ASP A 3 -3.64 -3.14 17.87
CA ASP A 3 -4.98 -2.97 17.28
C ASP A 3 -5.15 -1.60 16.60
N LYS A 4 -4.48 -0.55 17.11
CA LYS A 4 -4.45 0.78 16.48
C LYS A 4 -3.85 0.71 15.07
N ILE A 5 -2.68 0.08 14.93
CA ILE A 5 -2.01 -0.05 13.62
C ILE A 5 -2.87 -0.91 12.67
N ALA A 6 -3.47 -1.99 13.18
CA ALA A 6 -4.40 -2.82 12.41
C ALA A 6 -5.56 -2.01 11.82
N GLN A 7 -6.15 -1.13 12.63
CA GLN A 7 -7.25 -0.27 12.20
C GLN A 7 -6.79 0.76 11.17
N LEU A 8 -5.63 1.39 11.37
CA LEU A 8 -5.04 2.34 10.42
C LEU A 8 -4.76 1.69 9.06
N GLU A 9 -4.18 0.49 9.06
CA GLU A 9 -3.93 -0.32 7.87
C GLU A 9 -5.23 -0.61 7.09
N SER A 10 -6.26 -1.06 7.80
CA SER A 10 -7.57 -1.33 7.22
C SER A 10 -8.18 -0.08 6.59
N THR A 11 -8.21 1.04 7.32
CA THR A 11 -8.75 2.31 6.82
C THR A 11 -7.99 2.84 5.62
N PHE A 12 -6.65 2.79 5.65
CA PHE A 12 -5.81 3.23 4.54
C PHE A 12 -6.08 2.41 3.28
N LYS A 13 -6.09 1.07 3.38
CA LYS A 13 -6.31 0.18 2.23
C LYS A 13 -7.71 0.35 1.65
N GLN A 14 -8.76 0.44 2.48
CA GLN A 14 -10.12 0.66 2.00
C GLN A 14 -10.28 2.01 1.29
N ALA A 15 -9.63 3.05 1.80
CA ALA A 15 -9.61 4.36 1.15
C ALA A 15 -8.90 4.30 -0.21
N LEU A 16 -7.77 3.59 -0.31
CA LEU A 16 -7.02 3.45 -1.56
C LEU A 16 -7.79 2.63 -2.61
N LEU A 17 -8.40 1.50 -2.20
CA LEU A 17 -9.29 0.68 -3.05
C LEU A 17 -10.46 1.49 -3.61
N THR A 18 -10.97 2.43 -2.83
CA THR A 18 -12.05 3.34 -3.27
C THR A 18 -11.53 4.44 -4.19
N ALA A 19 -10.32 4.95 -3.93
CA ALA A 19 -9.76 6.07 -4.66
C ALA A 19 -9.30 5.70 -6.08
N THR A 20 -8.84 4.46 -6.28
CA THR A 20 -8.27 4.05 -7.57
C THR A 20 -8.52 2.58 -7.88
N PRO A 21 -8.89 2.24 -9.13
CA PRO A 21 -9.00 0.85 -9.54
C PRO A 21 -7.62 0.23 -9.86
N GLU A 22 -6.53 1.00 -9.72
CA GLU A 22 -5.15 0.51 -9.91
C GLU A 22 -4.60 -0.26 -8.71
N PHE A 23 -5.30 -0.22 -7.57
CA PHE A 23 -4.90 -0.88 -6.33
C PHE A 23 -5.80 -2.08 -6.04
N GLN A 24 -5.19 -3.15 -5.49
CA GLN A 24 -5.86 -4.38 -5.07
C GLN A 24 -5.13 -5.01 -3.88
N ASP A 25 -5.79 -5.89 -3.11
CA ASP A 25 -5.23 -6.56 -1.91
C ASP A 25 -5.37 -8.10 -2.00
N THR A 26 -5.59 -8.64 -3.21
CA THR A 26 -5.77 -10.08 -3.48
C THR A 26 -4.45 -10.77 -3.81
N TYR A 27 -3.62 -10.16 -4.66
CA TYR A 27 -2.33 -10.65 -5.11
C TYR A 27 -1.22 -9.82 -4.51
N GLY A 28 -0.28 -10.46 -3.82
CA GLY A 28 0.86 -9.79 -3.19
C GLY A 28 1.79 -10.79 -2.54
N TYR A 29 2.77 -10.28 -1.80
CA TYR A 29 3.62 -11.13 -0.97
C TYR A 29 2.81 -11.80 0.15
N PRO A 30 3.15 -13.03 0.55
CA PRO A 30 2.58 -13.64 1.75
C PRO A 30 2.76 -12.72 2.95
N LYS A 31 1.77 -12.66 3.82
CA LYS A 31 1.87 -11.89 5.07
C LYS A 31 2.78 -12.64 6.04
N ASP A 32 3.73 -11.93 6.63
CA ASP A 32 4.56 -12.46 7.71
C ASP A 32 3.69 -12.79 8.93
N ASN A 33 4.06 -13.83 9.68
CA ASN A 33 3.43 -14.11 10.96
C ASN A 33 3.80 -13.04 12.01
N PRO A 34 3.00 -12.89 13.07
CA PRO A 34 3.33 -11.97 14.16
C PRO A 34 4.73 -12.24 14.74
N GLY A 35 5.60 -11.22 14.69
CA GLY A 35 6.97 -11.28 15.24
C GLY A 35 8.02 -11.90 14.33
N GLU A 36 7.66 -12.35 13.12
CA GLU A 36 8.60 -12.99 12.17
C GLU A 36 9.06 -12.06 11.04
N ALA A 37 8.63 -10.79 11.07
CA ALA A 37 9.00 -9.81 10.06
C ALA A 37 10.52 -9.56 10.04
N ASN A 38 11.11 -9.57 8.84
CA ASN A 38 12.52 -9.21 8.66
C ASN A 38 12.72 -7.69 8.86
N LEU A 39 13.32 -7.30 9.98
CA LEU A 39 13.58 -5.90 10.35
C LEU A 39 14.69 -5.22 9.55
N THR A 40 15.33 -5.91 8.61
CA THR A 40 16.21 -5.26 7.62
C THR A 40 15.46 -4.64 6.45
N VAL A 41 14.16 -4.96 6.30
CA VAL A 41 13.27 -4.35 5.31
C VAL A 41 12.78 -3.00 5.83
N GLY A 42 12.85 -1.96 4.99
CA GLY A 42 12.57 -0.58 5.40
C GLY A 42 11.21 -0.37 6.06
N SER A 43 10.12 -0.89 5.48
CA SER A 43 8.78 -0.76 6.05
C SER A 43 8.66 -1.42 7.42
N ASN A 44 9.26 -2.60 7.59
CA ASN A 44 9.23 -3.38 8.81
C ASN A 44 10.03 -2.69 9.91
N ALA A 45 11.25 -2.22 9.59
CA ALA A 45 12.11 -1.47 10.51
C ALA A 45 11.39 -0.22 11.03
N VAL A 46 10.87 0.62 10.11
CA VAL A 46 10.18 1.86 10.47
C VAL A 46 8.91 1.58 11.28
N GLY A 47 8.09 0.60 10.86
CA GLY A 47 6.87 0.25 11.57
C GLY A 47 7.13 -0.28 12.98
N ASN A 48 8.22 -1.03 13.16
CA ASN A 48 8.65 -1.54 14.47
C ASN A 48 9.19 -0.42 15.37
N ASP A 49 10.11 0.39 14.87
CA ASP A 49 10.85 1.36 15.70
C ASP A 49 10.01 2.58 16.09
N PHE A 50 9.06 2.98 15.23
CA PHE A 50 8.21 4.16 15.46
C PHE A 50 6.76 3.82 15.80
N GLU A 51 6.42 2.53 15.89
CA GLU A 51 5.05 2.06 16.16
C GLU A 51 3.99 2.74 15.28
N CYS A 52 4.31 2.93 13.99
CA CYS A 52 3.51 3.72 13.05
C CYS A 52 2.97 2.89 11.88
N LEU A 53 1.97 3.43 11.19
CA LEU A 53 1.54 2.90 9.90
C LEU A 53 2.71 2.96 8.91
N SER A 54 3.08 1.82 8.32
CA SER A 54 4.23 1.71 7.43
C SER A 54 3.96 0.67 6.36
N TYR A 55 4.12 1.04 5.08
CA TYR A 55 3.84 0.20 3.92
C TYR A 55 4.96 0.24 2.89
N THR A 56 5.16 -0.88 2.21
CA THR A 56 5.83 -0.94 0.91
C THR A 56 4.76 -0.94 -0.17
N LEU A 57 4.79 0.05 -1.08
CA LEU A 57 3.89 0.13 -2.22
C LEU A 57 4.60 -0.42 -3.46
N GLU A 58 4.08 -1.50 -4.02
CA GLU A 58 4.64 -2.16 -5.19
C GLU A 58 3.85 -1.80 -6.46
N MET A 59 4.57 -1.59 -7.57
CA MET A 59 3.99 -1.35 -8.89
C MET A 59 4.53 -2.37 -9.90
N PRO A 60 3.70 -2.89 -10.81
CA PRO A 60 4.17 -3.91 -11.75
C PRO A 60 5.11 -3.32 -12.81
N PHE A 61 6.23 -4.00 -13.08
CA PHE A 61 7.04 -3.73 -14.28
C PHE A 61 6.32 -4.12 -15.58
N LYS A 62 5.36 -5.05 -15.50
CA LYS A 62 4.56 -5.51 -16.64
C LYS A 62 3.37 -4.57 -16.85
N ASP A 63 2.23 -4.93 -16.25
CA ASP A 63 0.98 -4.21 -16.34
C ASP A 63 0.10 -4.59 -15.14
N ASN A 64 -0.92 -3.79 -14.86
CA ASN A 64 -2.03 -4.20 -14.02
C ASN A 64 -2.92 -5.18 -14.82
N ALA A 65 -2.96 -6.44 -14.40
CA ALA A 65 -3.75 -7.47 -15.09
C ALA A 65 -5.27 -7.22 -15.04
N GLU A 66 -5.76 -6.48 -14.04
CA GLU A 66 -7.18 -6.13 -13.90
C GLU A 66 -7.56 -4.93 -14.78
N LEU A 67 -6.57 -4.11 -15.16
CA LEU A 67 -6.72 -2.94 -16.04
C LEU A 67 -5.57 -2.88 -17.07
N PRO A 68 -5.56 -3.80 -18.05
CA PRO A 68 -4.46 -3.89 -18.99
C PRO A 68 -4.48 -2.75 -20.02
N CYS A 69 -3.30 -2.25 -20.37
CA CYS A 69 -3.06 -1.28 -21.43
C CYS A 69 -2.07 -1.87 -22.45
N ALA A 70 -2.56 -2.46 -23.54
CA ALA A 70 -1.70 -3.14 -24.53
C ALA A 70 -0.62 -2.25 -25.18
N ALA A 71 -0.83 -0.94 -25.24
CA ALA A 71 0.11 -0.02 -25.86
C ALA A 71 1.32 0.32 -24.98
N TYR A 72 1.12 0.41 -23.66
CA TYR A 72 2.11 0.98 -22.74
C TYR A 72 2.33 0.17 -21.46
N GLY A 73 1.49 -0.82 -21.18
CA GLY A 73 1.51 -1.57 -19.92
C GLY A 73 1.29 -0.67 -18.70
N TRP A 74 2.01 -0.97 -17.63
CA TRP A 74 2.22 -0.02 -16.55
C TRP A 74 3.17 1.09 -17.01
N SER A 75 2.84 2.35 -16.71
CA SER A 75 3.56 3.50 -17.27
C SER A 75 3.86 4.59 -16.22
N PRO A 76 4.78 5.53 -16.52
CA PRO A 76 5.04 6.68 -15.66
C PRO A 76 3.81 7.52 -15.35
N GLU A 77 2.88 7.65 -16.30
CA GLU A 77 1.62 8.38 -16.13
C GLU A 77 0.72 7.70 -15.12
N ARG A 78 0.60 6.37 -15.18
CA ARG A 78 -0.17 5.56 -14.21
C ARG A 78 0.46 5.60 -12.83
N SER A 79 1.79 5.50 -12.74
CA SER A 79 2.52 5.72 -11.48
C SER A 79 2.26 7.10 -10.88
N LYS A 80 2.28 8.17 -11.69
CA LYS A 80 1.99 9.54 -11.21
C LYS A 80 0.55 9.67 -10.73
N GLN A 81 -0.40 9.04 -11.42
CA GLN A 81 -1.80 9.07 -11.00
C GLN A 81 -2.00 8.29 -9.69
N LEU A 82 -1.45 7.08 -9.59
CA LEU A 82 -1.46 6.30 -8.35
C LEU A 82 -0.85 7.09 -7.18
N GLY A 83 0.24 7.83 -7.41
CA GLY A 83 0.82 8.72 -6.39
C GLY A 83 -0.14 9.80 -5.89
N LYS A 84 -1.02 10.34 -6.74
CA LYS A 84 -2.08 11.28 -6.32
C LYS A 84 -3.16 10.56 -5.53
N ASP A 85 -3.54 9.36 -5.95
CA ASP A 85 -4.60 8.57 -5.32
C ASP A 85 -4.17 8.11 -3.90
N VAL A 86 -2.88 7.83 -3.70
CA VAL A 86 -2.28 7.56 -2.38
C VAL A 86 -2.48 8.73 -1.41
N LEU A 87 -2.45 9.98 -1.87
CA LEU A 87 -2.71 11.14 -1.00
C LEU A 87 -4.15 11.12 -0.44
N VAL A 88 -5.11 10.56 -1.18
CA VAL A 88 -6.49 10.37 -0.71
C VAL A 88 -6.52 9.36 0.45
N ALA A 89 -5.77 8.26 0.33
CA ALA A 89 -5.65 7.25 1.38
C ALA A 89 -4.92 7.78 2.61
N MET A 90 -3.83 8.54 2.43
CA MET A 90 -3.12 9.21 3.53
C MET A 90 -4.04 10.17 4.30
N ARG A 91 -4.86 10.96 3.59
CA ARG A 91 -5.84 11.86 4.21
C ARG A 91 -6.86 11.10 5.06
N ALA A 92 -7.25 9.89 4.68
CA ALA A 92 -8.26 9.10 5.42
C ALA A 92 -7.79 8.69 6.82
N VAL A 93 -6.48 8.55 7.02
CA VAL A 93 -5.89 8.16 8.31
C VAL A 93 -5.26 9.32 9.07
N LEU A 94 -5.04 10.48 8.43
CA LEU A 94 -4.28 11.61 8.98
C LEU A 94 -4.70 12.05 10.38
N ASN A 95 -6.01 12.11 10.67
CA ASN A 95 -6.53 12.54 11.97
C ASN A 95 -6.43 11.46 13.07
N GLN A 96 -5.96 10.26 12.73
CA GLN A 96 -5.87 9.09 13.62
C GLN A 96 -4.42 8.66 13.88
N LEU A 97 -3.44 9.30 13.21
CA LEU A 97 -2.02 9.04 13.37
C LEU A 97 -1.56 9.48 14.76
#